data_AF-A0A6B3IRY9-F1
#
_entry.id   AF-A0A6B3IRY9-F1
#
_cell.length_a   1.000
_cell.length_b   1.000
_cell.length_c   1.000
_cell.angle_alpha   90.00
_cell.angle_beta   90.00
_cell.angle_gamma   90.00
#
_symmetry.space_group_name_H-M   'P 1'
#
loop_
_entity.id
_entity.type
_entity.pdbx_description
1 polymer ?
#
loop_
_entity_poly.entity_id
_entity_poly.type
_entity_poly.pdbx_seq_one_letter_code
_entity_poly.pdbx_strand_id
1 'polypeptide(L)' 'LDAQGIECSTGSACTAGIAQPSHVLLATGTDPDLARGTLRFSLGHTSTEEDVKELARAIGPAVARARTAGLS' A
#
# COMPACT_ATOMS: atom_id res chain seq x y z
N LEU A 1 2.02 -7.23 -4.96
CA LEU A 1 1.21 -6.59 -6.01
C LEU A 1 2.05 -6.43 -7.28
N ASP A 2 3.34 -6.17 -7.11
CA ASP A 2 4.36 -6.05 -8.18
C ASP A 2 4.37 -7.25 -9.15
N ALA A 3 4.26 -8.48 -8.63
CA ALA A 3 4.16 -9.70 -9.45
C ALA A 3 2.85 -9.79 -10.28
N GLN A 4 1.91 -8.86 -10.09
CA GLN A 4 0.69 -8.69 -10.88
C GLN A 4 0.75 -7.40 -11.73
N GLY A 5 1.92 -6.76 -11.82
CA GLY A 5 2.12 -5.51 -12.57
C GLY A 5 1.57 -4.26 -11.91
N ILE A 6 1.18 -4.32 -10.63
CA ILE A 6 0.62 -3.19 -9.89
C ILE A 6 1.69 -2.58 -8.98
N GLU A 7 2.06 -1.34 -9.28
CA GLU A 7 3.02 -0.55 -8.50
C GLU A 7 2.31 0.29 -7.42
N CYS A 8 2.90 0.38 -6.23
CA CYS A 8 2.39 1.21 -5.14
C CYS A 8 3.52 1.64 -4.19
N SER A 9 3.27 2.69 -3.40
CA SER A 9 4.18 3.10 -2.34
C SER A 9 3.74 2.52 -0.99
N THR A 10 4.71 2.18 -0.14
CA THR A 10 4.51 1.82 1.28
C THR A 10 5.03 2.95 2.18
N GLY A 11 4.38 3.18 3.33
CA GLY A 11 4.85 4.17 4.32
C GLY A 11 4.94 5.62 3.82
N SER A 12 5.83 6.43 4.42
CA SER A 12 6.15 7.75 3.83
C SER A 12 6.97 7.53 2.58
N ALA A 13 6.47 8.02 1.44
CA ALA A 13 7.06 7.83 0.11
C ALA A 13 8.53 8.28 -0.04
N CYS A 14 9.10 8.90 0.98
CA CYS A 14 10.47 9.41 1.01
C CYS A 14 11.18 8.98 2.30
N THR A 15 11.64 7.73 2.47
CA THR A 15 12.72 7.48 3.44
C THR A 15 13.60 6.29 3.06
N ALA A 16 14.90 6.56 3.03
CA ALA A 16 15.98 5.63 2.73
C ALA A 16 15.97 4.40 3.65
N GLY A 17 15.78 3.21 3.06
CA GLY A 17 16.23 1.92 3.58
C GLY A 17 15.60 1.38 4.88
N ILE A 18 14.80 2.16 5.61
CA ILE A 18 14.18 1.73 6.87
C ILE A 18 12.66 1.86 6.73
N ALA A 19 11.95 0.74 6.90
CA ALA A 19 10.50 0.70 6.92
C ALA A 19 9.97 1.36 8.20
N GLN A 20 9.76 2.67 8.16
CA GLN A 20 9.10 3.42 9.23
C GLN A 20 7.66 3.77 8.83
N PRO A 21 6.72 3.82 9.80
CA PRO A 21 5.37 4.29 9.54
C PRO A 21 5.40 5.73 9.00
N SER A 22 4.45 6.07 8.14
CA SER A 22 4.37 7.42 7.58
C SER A 22 4.18 8.46 8.68
N HIS A 23 5.08 9.45 8.76
CA HIS A 23 4.95 10.57 9.70
C HIS A 23 3.63 11.33 9.53
N VAL A 24 3.08 11.37 8.30
CA VAL A 24 1.79 12.01 8.01
C VAL A 24 0.66 11.22 8.66
N LEU A 25 0.65 9.89 8.53
CA LEU A 25 -0.39 9.04 9.13
C LEU A 25 -0.32 9.07 10.66
N LEU A 26 0.89 9.12 11.22
CA LEU A 26 1.07 9.29 12.67
C LEU A 26 0.52 10.66 13.14
N ALA A 27 0.76 11.73 12.37
CA ALA A 27 0.26 13.06 12.69
C ALA A 27 -1.28 13.18 12.63
N THR A 28 -1.96 12.33 11.85
CA THR A 28 -3.44 12.26 11.84
C THR A 28 -4.00 11.43 13.00
N GLY A 29 -3.16 10.93 13.91
CA GLY A 29 -3.58 10.07 15.02
C GLY A 29 -3.83 8.62 14.61
N THR A 30 -3.33 8.18 13.44
CA THR A 30 -3.41 6.77 13.05
C THR A 30 -2.52 5.94 13.95
N ASP A 31 -3.04 4.79 14.39
CA ASP A 31 -2.26 3.82 15.16
C ASP A 31 -0.98 3.42 14.39
N PRO A 32 0.20 3.34 15.04
CA PRO A 32 1.45 3.00 14.39
C PRO A 32 1.44 1.67 13.64
N ASP A 33 0.72 0.67 14.13
CA ASP A 33 0.67 -0.66 13.51
C ASP A 33 -0.21 -0.63 12.26
N LEU A 34 -1.31 0.14 12.28
CA LEU A 34 -2.09 0.43 11.08
C LEU A 34 -1.28 1.27 10.06
N ALA A 35 -0.49 2.22 10.54
CA ALA A 35 0.34 3.06 9.68
C ALA A 35 1.47 2.29 8.96
N ARG A 36 1.95 1.18 9.54
CA ARG A 36 2.93 0.27 8.89
C ARG A 36 2.31 -0.49 7.72
N GLY A 37 1.05 -0.87 7.82
CA GLY A 37 0.34 -1.65 6.80
C GLY A 37 -0.22 -0.84 5.63
N THR A 38 0.09 0.46 5.54
CA THR A 38 -0.54 1.35 4.56
C THR A 38 0.10 1.25 3.18
N LEU A 39 -0.74 1.18 2.15
CA LEU A 39 -0.39 1.28 0.74
C LEU A 39 -1.00 2.56 0.14
N ARG A 40 -0.20 3.28 -0.65
CA ARG A 40 -0.66 4.45 -1.41
C ARG A 40 -0.62 4.15 -2.90
N PHE A 41 -1.78 4.30 -3.54
CA PHE A 41 -1.95 4.26 -4.99
C PHE A 41 -2.18 5.68 -5.50
N SER A 42 -1.45 6.07 -6.53
CA SER A 42 -1.61 7.37 -7.18
C SER A 42 -1.99 7.13 -8.63
N LEU A 43 -3.04 7.81 -9.10
CA LEU A 43 -3.46 7.75 -10.51
C LEU A 43 -2.80 8.88 -11.29
N GLY A 44 -2.40 8.60 -12.53
CA GLY A 44 -1.82 9.56 -13.46
C GLY A 44 -2.73 9.81 -14.66
N HIS A 45 -2.29 10.67 -15.59
CA HIS A 45 -3.03 11.00 -16.81
C HIS A 45 -3.31 9.79 -17.71
N THR A 46 -2.51 8.73 -17.59
CA THR A 46 -2.65 7.50 -18.37
C THR A 46 -3.38 6.38 -17.61
N SER A 47 -3.75 6.60 -16.35
CA SER A 47 -4.52 5.62 -15.59
C SER A 47 -5.93 5.49 -16.15
N THR A 48 -6.40 4.26 -16.23
CA THR A 48 -7.70 3.90 -16.81
C THR A 48 -8.59 3.25 -15.75
N GLU A 49 -9.88 3.16 -16.06
CA GLU A 49 -10.81 2.42 -15.21
C GLU A 49 -10.45 0.93 -15.12
N GLU A 50 -9.84 0.37 -16.16
CA GLU A 50 -9.40 -1.03 -16.14
C GLU A 50 -8.25 -1.24 -15.15
N ASP A 51 -7.31 -0.30 -15.05
CA ASP A 51 -6.24 -0.37 -14.04
C ASP A 51 -6.81 -0.44 -12.61
N VAL A 52 -7.88 0.33 -12.35
CA VAL A 52 -8.58 0.32 -11.05
C VAL A 52 -9.29 -1.03 -10.82
N LYS A 53 -9.89 -1.61 -11.87
CA LYS A 53 -10.53 -2.93 -11.79
C LYS A 53 -9.52 -4.04 -11.53
N GLU A 54 -8.38 -4.01 -12.19
CA GLU A 54 -7.28 -4.95 -11.95
C GLU A 54 -6.73 -4.83 -10.53
N LEU A 55 -6.53 -3.60 -10.03
CA LEU A 55 -6.17 -3.36 -8.63
C LEU A 55 -7.21 -3.95 -7.67
N ALA A 56 -8.50 -3.69 -7.90
CA ALA A 56 -9.58 -4.18 -7.04
C ALA A 56 -9.64 -5.72 -6.98
N ARG A 57 -9.38 -6.40 -8.11
CA ARG A 57 -9.29 -7.87 -8.17
C ARG A 57 -8.06 -8.39 -7.43
N ALA A 58 -6.92 -7.71 -7.54
CA ALA A 58 -5.65 -8.18 -6.99
C ALA A 58 -5.46 -7.89 -5.50
N ILE A 59 -6.02 -6.79 -4.97
CA ILE A 59 -5.72 -6.31 -3.61
C ILE A 59 -6.24 -7.26 -2.52
N GLY A 60 -7.45 -7.81 -2.67
CA GLY A 60 -8.04 -8.72 -1.69
C GLY A 60 -7.18 -9.96 -1.43
N PRO A 61 -6.84 -10.75 -2.49
CA PRO A 61 -5.93 -11.88 -2.36
C PRO A 61 -4.54 -11.51 -1.83
N ALA A 62 -4.01 -10.35 -2.19
CA ALA A 62 -2.72 -9.88 -1.69
C ALA A 62 -2.76 -9.61 -0.17
N VAL A 63 -3.82 -8.95 0.31
CA VAL A 63 -4.03 -8.69 1.75
C VAL A 63 -4.22 -10.00 2.53
N ALA A 64 -4.99 -10.96 1.99
CA ALA A 64 -5.17 -12.26 2.62
C ALA A 64 -3.82 -12.99 2.81
N ARG A 65 -2.98 -13.00 1.77
CA ARG A 65 -1.62 -13.57 1.84
C ARG A 65 -0.73 -12.83 2.85
N ALA A 66 -0.76 -11.50 2.86
CA ALA A 66 0.01 -10.68 3.79
C ALA A 66 -0.33 -11.02 5.26
N ARG A 67 -1.62 -11.16 5.58
CA ARG A 67 -2.09 -11.54 6.91
C ARG A 67 -1.60 -12.93 7.34
N THR A 68 -1.62 -13.91 6.42
CA THR A 68 -1.10 -15.25 6.72
C THR A 68 0.41 -15.29 6.93
N ALA A 69 1.15 -14.31 6.39
CA ALA A 69 2.60 -14.21 6.50
C ALA A 69 3.06 -13.48 7.79
N GLY A 70 2.15 -13.09 8.68
CA GLY A 70 2.47 -12.48 9.97
C GLY A 70 2.43 -10.95 10.01
N LEU A 71 1.87 -10.30 8.99
CA LEU A 71 1.47 -8.90 9.08
C LEU A 71 0.09 -8.85 9.77
N SER A 72 0.09 -8.75 11.11
CA SER A 72 -1.12 -8.49 11.91
C SER A 72 -1.20 -7.03 12.30
#